data_AF-A0A6G0YGW9-F1
#
_entry.id   AF-A0A6G0YGW9-F1
#
_cell.length_a   1.000
_cell.length_b   1.000
_cell.length_c   1.000
_cell.angle_alpha   90.00
_cell.angle_beta   90.00
_cell.angle_gamma   90.00
#
_symmetry.space_group_name_H-M   'P 1'
#
loop_
_entity.id
_entity.type
_entity.pdbx_description
1 polymer ?
#
loop_
_entity_poly.entity_id
_entity_poly.type
_entity_poly.pdbx_seq_one_letter_code
_entity_poly.pdbx_strand_id
1 'polypeptide(L)' 'MILTASFEYEITKTHDTGVIELRCNAISIDGINTWVDEFGKLNNTHWNFRSGVPNGTRIVCSNNKM' A
#
# COMPACT_ATOMS: atom_id res chain seq x y z
N MET A 1 8.63 2.20 -16.82
CA MET A 1 8.01 2.52 -15.53
C MET A 1 8.73 3.74 -14.98
N ILE A 2 8.03 4.85 -14.80
CA ILE A 2 8.58 6.07 -14.19
C ILE A 2 8.19 6.03 -12.71
N LEU A 3 9.17 6.21 -11.82
CA LEU A 3 9.01 5.90 -10.41
C LEU A 3 9.11 7.12 -9.48
N THR A 4 9.01 8.34 -10.01
CA THR A 4 9.10 9.58 -9.23
C THR A 4 7.79 9.85 -8.48
N ALA A 5 7.51 9.11 -7.41
CA ALA A 5 6.34 9.32 -6.55
C ALA A 5 6.72 10.12 -5.29
N SER A 6 5.75 10.78 -4.66
CA SER A 6 5.93 11.54 -3.40
C SER A 6 6.33 10.68 -2.19
N PHE A 7 6.42 9.36 -2.36
CA PHE A 7 6.70 8.38 -1.32
C PHE A 7 7.87 7.48 -1.74
N GLU A 8 8.67 7.07 -0.76
CA GLU A 8 9.68 6.05 -0.99
C GLU A 8 9.00 4.70 -1.26
N TYR A 9 9.55 3.96 -2.20
CA TYR A 9 9.04 2.64 -2.55
C TYR A 9 10.21 1.69 -2.84
N GLU A 10 9.93 0.40 -2.69
CA GLU A 10 10.82 -0.69 -3.10
C GLU A 10 10.06 -1.73 -3.91
N ILE A 11 10.76 -2.39 -4.83
CA ILE A 11 10.23 -3.57 -5.53
C ILE A 11 10.48 -4.77 -4.62
N THR A 12 9.42 -5.37 -4.09
CA THR A 12 9.53 -6.54 -3.20
C THR A 12 9.60 -7.84 -3.98
N LYS A 13 8.91 -7.90 -5.13
CA LYS A 13 8.95 -9.05 -6.04
C LYS A 13 8.72 -8.64 -7.49
N THR A 14 9.37 -9.37 -8.37
CA THR A 14 9.06 -9.39 -9.81
C THR A 14 8.66 -10.81 -10.15
N HIS A 15 7.44 -10.99 -10.65
CA HIS A 15 6.94 -12.29 -11.08
C HIS A 15 7.29 -12.52 -12.54
N ASP A 16 7.47 -13.79 -12.93
CA ASP A 16 7.74 -14.19 -14.31
C ASP A 16 6.61 -13.81 -15.29
N THR A 17 5.41 -13.55 -14.75
CA THR A 17 4.24 -13.05 -15.47
C THR A 17 4.34 -11.56 -15.86
N GLY A 18 5.42 -10.88 -15.46
CA GLY A 18 5.59 -9.44 -15.65
C GLY A 18 4.85 -8.59 -14.62
N VAL A 19 4.23 -9.21 -13.60
CA VAL A 19 3.63 -8.52 -12.46
C VAL A 19 4.73 -8.08 -11.49
N ILE A 20 4.70 -6.82 -11.07
CA ILE A 20 5.67 -6.25 -10.12
C ILE A 20 4.92 -5.89 -8.83
N GLU A 21 5.40 -6.41 -7.71
CA GLU A 21 4.94 -6.03 -6.38
C GLU A 21 5.80 -4.88 -5.86
N LEU A 22 5.14 -3.79 -5.46
CA LEU A 22 5.75 -2.60 -4.91
C LEU A 22 5.26 -2.39 -3.48
N ARG A 23 6.16 -1.95 -2.60
CA ARG A 23 5.84 -1.54 -1.24
C ARG A 23 6.22 -0.08 -1.06
N CYS A 24 5.30 0.75 -0.56
CA CYS A 24 5.57 2.15 -0.23
C CYS A 24 5.61 2.37 1.29
N ASN A 25 6.22 3.47 1.70
CA ASN A 25 6.31 3.89 3.10
C ASN A 25 5.08 4.70 3.58
N ALA A 26 3.97 4.74 2.83
CA ALA A 26 2.76 5.45 3.22
C ALA A 26 2.12 4.82 4.47
N ILE A 27 1.79 5.65 5.47
CA ILE A 27 1.31 5.21 6.78
C ILE A 27 -0.21 5.39 6.94
N SER A 28 -0.79 6.34 6.23
CA SER A 28 -2.22 6.66 6.29
C SER A 28 -2.95 6.22 5.03
N ILE A 29 -4.26 5.97 5.15
CA ILE A 29 -5.13 5.68 4.01
C ILE A 29 -5.09 6.81 2.98
N ASP A 30 -5.06 8.07 3.43
CA ASP A 30 -4.97 9.23 2.53
C ASP A 30 -3.62 9.27 1.79
N GLY A 31 -2.52 8.91 2.46
CA GLY A 31 -1.21 8.79 1.83
C GLY A 31 -1.16 7.67 0.79
N ILE A 32 -1.79 6.52 1.09
CA ILE A 32 -1.92 5.41 0.15
C ILE A 32 -2.73 5.85 -1.08
N ASN A 33 -3.88 6.51 -0.89
CA ASN A 33 -4.71 7.00 -1.99
C ASN A 33 -3.94 8.00 -2.88
N THR A 34 -3.21 8.93 -2.26
CA THR A 34 -2.37 9.91 -2.97
C THR A 34 -1.29 9.20 -3.80
N TRP A 35 -0.58 8.23 -3.20
CA TRP A 35 0.45 7.48 -3.89
C TRP A 35 -0.09 6.70 -5.09
N VAL A 36 -1.22 6.02 -4.93
CA VAL A 36 -1.86 5.25 -6.00
C VAL A 36 -2.28 6.15 -7.17
N ASP A 37 -2.83 7.33 -6.89
CA ASP A 37 -3.24 8.28 -7.93
C ASP A 37 -2.03 8.87 -8.69
N GLU A 38 -1.00 9.33 -7.96
CA GLU A 38 0.24 9.84 -8.56
C GLU A 38 0.94 8.77 -9.41
N PHE A 39 1.12 7.57 -8.85
CA PHE A 39 1.80 6.48 -9.51
C PHE A 39 1.03 6.00 -10.76
N GLY A 40 -0.30 5.94 -10.66
CA GLY A 40 -1.18 5.64 -11.77
C GLY A 40 -1.06 6.65 -12.91
N LYS A 41 -1.10 7.95 -12.60
CA LYS A 41 -0.92 9.05 -13.57
C LYS A 41 0.45 8.97 -14.26
N LEU A 42 1.53 8.79 -13.50
CA LEU A 42 2.90 8.75 -14.05
C LEU A 42 3.13 7.58 -15.00
N ASN A 43 2.49 6.43 -14.74
CA ASN A 43 2.67 5.23 -15.54
C ASN A 43 1.53 4.99 -16.53
N ASN A 44 0.56 5.90 -16.62
CA ASN A 44 -0.68 5.74 -17.38
C ASN A 44 -1.35 4.37 -17.09
N THR A 45 -1.42 4.02 -15.81
CA THR A 45 -1.96 2.76 -15.30
C THR A 45 -3.13 3.03 -14.38
N HIS A 46 -4.20 2.23 -14.50
CA HIS A 46 -5.33 2.30 -13.59
C HIS A 46 -5.16 1.23 -12.50
N TRP A 47 -5.03 1.68 -11.25
CA TRP A 47 -4.83 0.81 -10.10
C TRP A 47 -6.14 0.58 -9.36
N ASN A 48 -6.53 -0.69 -9.24
CA ASN A 48 -7.69 -1.06 -8.44
C ASN A 48 -7.30 -1.06 -6.96
N PHE A 49 -7.64 -0.01 -6.21
CA PHE A 49 -7.49 -0.01 -4.76
C PHE A 49 -8.67 -0.74 -4.11
N ARG A 50 -8.37 -1.79 -3.33
CA ARG A 50 -9.35 -2.40 -2.45
C ARG A 50 -9.01 -1.99 -1.03
N SER A 51 -9.77 -1.05 -0.47
CA SER A 51 -9.77 -0.83 0.97
C SER A 51 -10.44 -2.04 1.63
N GLY A 52 -9.65 -3.08 1.91
CA GLY A 52 -10.10 -4.07 2.87
C GLY A 52 -10.22 -3.35 4.21
N VAL A 53 -11.44 -3.12 4.70
CA VAL A 53 -11.61 -2.95 6.14
C VAL A 53 -11.00 -4.22 6.73
N PRO A 54 -9.88 -4.13 7.47
CA PRO A 54 -9.36 -5.33 8.08
C PRO A 54 -10.47 -5.76 9.03
N ASN A 55 -11.12 -6.88 8.73
CA ASN A 55 -12.13 -7.48 9.60
C ASN A 55 -11.44 -8.13 10.81
N GLY A 56 -10.39 -7.47 11.30
CA GLY A 56 -9.51 -7.90 12.36
C GLY A 56 -10.04 -7.37 13.66
N THR A 57 -10.63 -8.26 14.45
CA THR A 57 -10.96 -7.99 15.85
C THR A 57 -9.66 -7.64 16.59
N ARG A 58 -9.54 -6.40 17.07
CA ARG A 58 -8.44 -5.99 17.94
C ARG A 58 -8.63 -6.66 19.31
N ILE A 59 -7.95 -7.77 19.53
CA ILE A 59 -7.89 -8.42 20.85
C ILE A 59 -6.80 -7.74 21.67
N VAL A 60 -7.17 -7.02 22.73
CA VAL A 60 -6.24 -6.44 23.70
C VAL A 60 -6.30 -7.23 25.00
N CYS A 61 -5.15 -7.65 25.53
CA CYS A 61 -5.10 -8.27 26.86
C CYS A 61 -5.24 -7.20 27.94
N SER A 62 -6.29 -7.27 28.76
CA SER A 62 -6.39 -6.47 29.99
C SER A 62 -5.62 -7.15 31.11
N ASN A 63 -4.58 -6.49 31.61
CA ASN A 63 -3.82 -6.96 32.76
C ASN A 63 -4.62 -6.63 34.04
N ASN A 64 -5.66 -7.43 34.33
CA ASN A 64 -6.38 -7.33 35.61
C ASN A 64 -5.48 -7.91 36.70
N LYS A 65 -4.68 -7.05 37.33
CA LYS A 65 -4.13 -7.34 38.65
C LYS A 65 -5.30 -7.28 39.65
N MET A 66 -5.78 -8.45 40.06
CA MET A 66 -6.46 -8.60 41.36
C MET A 66 -5.42 -8.51 42.47
#